data_AF-A0A816S3K2-F1
#
_entry.id   AF-A0A816S3K2-F1
#
_cell.length_a   1.000
_cell.length_b   1.000
_cell.length_c   1.000
_cell.angle_alpha   90.00
_cell.angle_beta   90.00
_cell.angle_gamma   90.00
#
_symmetry.space_group_name_H-M   'P 1'
#
loop_
_entity.id
_entity.type
_entity.pdbx_description
1 polymer ?
#
loop_
_entity_poly.entity_id
_entity_poly.type
_entity_poly.pdbx_seq_one_letter_code
_entity_poly.pdbx_strand_id
1 'polypeptide(L)'
;MAMTWIRDNIAQFGGDKNSVTLMGQSAGSHSACIHIASPLSSSLFHAGILDSGTCDTFIYLRDKSFAYSTTQNLASLVGCNMNNTVEQLACLRAINGTLLVNSIGNVSIPISASLAFKDQEKVSQTIPFCLIVDEVEIPIHPLQAFLLGTVNQVPILIGANHDEFVLRTLYEDYSHPPISAVDYLNRILPIMTYNHSEIQALYTPSQFSGNYSQAFVALLSQVMFICGSRRMAGYISRQPTYFYTYNHAPEYFWLTTPNLIMWSGAYHSVELFSLFQTLTTSLYGNIIFKSDELPLATTVRRYWTNMITKRQPNGNVNLIWPQYSSNIDQILVLDENMTITSSSGVYPNCDIVSAVQVSVFGEYVGLNVTCTVENKCFIVNSTTTSNSSQTFNLTTTINSVTTASTPSNSNKLRCLQFSLLLNFLFSFHFNLITSLQK
;
A
#
# COMPACT_ATOMS: atom_id res chain seq x y z
N MET A 1 1.27 17.17 15.62
CA MET A 1 0.32 17.86 16.53
C MET A 1 -0.41 16.89 17.46
N ALA A 2 -1.20 15.93 16.97
CA ALA A 2 -1.99 15.04 17.84
C ALA A 2 -1.13 14.23 18.82
N MET A 3 -0.01 13.65 18.36
CA MET A 3 0.92 12.94 19.25
C MET A 3 1.56 13.86 20.31
N THR A 4 1.81 15.13 19.98
CA THR A 4 2.25 16.16 20.93
C THR A 4 1.19 16.41 22.00
N TRP A 5 -0.08 16.53 21.59
CA TRP A 5 -1.19 16.66 22.53
C TRP A 5 -1.30 15.43 23.43
N ILE A 6 -1.17 14.21 22.91
CA ILE A 6 -1.16 12.97 23.70
C ILE A 6 -0.03 13.03 24.73
N ARG A 7 1.20 13.33 24.32
CA ARG A 7 2.34 13.48 25.24
C ARG A 7 2.05 14.45 26.39
N ASP A 8 1.39 15.57 26.08
CA ASP A 8 1.16 16.65 27.03
C ASP A 8 -0.07 16.42 27.93
N ASN A 9 -1.04 15.60 27.50
CA ASN A 9 -2.36 15.51 28.15
C ASN A 9 -2.79 14.11 28.57
N ILE A 10 -2.23 13.02 28.01
CA ILE A 10 -2.78 11.67 28.21
C ILE A 10 -2.77 11.20 29.66
N ALA A 11 -1.86 11.73 30.49
CA ALA A 11 -1.81 11.46 31.93
C ALA A 11 -3.11 11.85 32.65
N GLN A 12 -3.83 12.87 32.18
CA GLN A 12 -5.12 13.28 32.75
C GLN A 12 -6.23 12.25 32.49
N PHE A 13 -6.03 11.37 31.51
CA PHE A 13 -6.95 10.28 31.14
C PHE A 13 -6.47 8.93 31.70
N GLY A 14 -5.45 8.93 32.56
CA GLY A 14 -4.86 7.71 33.13
C GLY A 14 -3.91 6.95 32.19
N GLY A 15 -3.55 7.52 31.03
CA GLY A 15 -2.57 6.93 30.13
C GLY A 15 -1.13 7.33 30.48
N ASP A 16 -0.17 6.52 30.04
CA ASP A 16 1.26 6.82 30.21
C ASP A 16 1.85 7.38 28.92
N LYS A 17 2.29 8.65 28.95
CA LYS A 17 2.97 9.31 27.82
C LYS A 17 4.28 8.63 27.42
N ASN A 18 4.90 7.88 28.32
CA ASN A 18 6.12 7.12 28.06
C ASN A 18 5.83 5.72 27.49
N SER A 19 4.56 5.36 27.27
CA SER A 19 4.13 4.08 26.71
C SER A 19 3.06 4.25 25.64
N VAL A 20 3.38 5.09 24.65
CA VAL A 20 2.53 5.34 23.47
C VAL A 20 2.97 4.46 22.31
N THR A 21 2.05 3.69 21.73
CA THR A 21 2.29 2.89 20.52
C THR A 21 1.57 3.51 19.34
N LEU A 22 2.28 3.75 18.24
CA LEU A 22 1.71 4.28 17.01
C LEU A 22 1.26 3.12 16.11
N MET A 23 -0.04 2.99 15.91
CA MET A 23 -0.66 1.94 15.11
C MET A 23 -1.42 2.55 13.95
N GLY A 24 -1.32 1.94 12.77
CA GLY A 24 -2.13 2.31 11.62
C GLY A 24 -2.34 1.16 10.66
N GLN A 25 -3.43 1.24 9.91
CA GLN A 25 -3.78 0.31 8.83
C GLN A 25 -3.80 1.08 7.50
N SER A 26 -3.31 0.48 6.40
CA SER A 26 -3.33 1.11 5.07
C SER A 26 -2.64 2.48 5.02
N ALA A 27 -3.33 3.54 4.58
CA ALA A 27 -2.87 4.93 4.67
C ALA A 27 -2.47 5.35 6.10
N GLY A 28 -3.13 4.82 7.13
CA GLY A 28 -2.72 4.99 8.52
C GLY A 28 -1.37 4.32 8.81
N SER A 29 -1.11 3.14 8.25
CA SER A 29 0.18 2.45 8.36
C SER A 29 1.28 3.19 7.59
N HIS A 30 1.00 3.68 6.38
CA HIS A 30 1.92 4.56 5.64
C HIS A 30 2.30 5.78 6.48
N SER A 31 1.33 6.41 7.14
CA SER A 31 1.54 7.55 8.03
C SER A 31 2.37 7.18 9.27
N ALA A 32 2.07 6.04 9.90
CA ALA A 32 2.83 5.53 11.04
C ALA A 32 4.29 5.24 10.67
N CYS A 33 4.52 4.65 9.49
CA CYS A 33 5.85 4.41 8.95
C CYS A 33 6.62 5.71 8.68
N ILE A 34 5.95 6.75 8.17
CA ILE A 34 6.56 8.09 8.03
C ILE A 34 6.97 8.65 9.38
N HIS A 35 6.11 8.55 10.41
CA HIS A 35 6.49 9.01 11.76
C HIS A 35 7.64 8.19 12.35
N ILE A 36 7.78 6.91 12.00
CA ILE A 36 8.97 6.11 12.32
C ILE A 36 10.20 6.68 11.61
N ALA A 37 10.11 7.04 10.33
CA ALA A 37 11.22 7.63 9.58
C ALA A 37 11.52 9.10 9.92
N SER A 38 10.55 9.86 10.43
CA SER A 38 10.66 11.31 10.63
C SER A 38 11.34 11.66 11.96
N PRO A 39 12.42 12.46 11.95
CA PRO A 39 13.04 12.93 13.18
C PRO A 39 12.12 13.85 14.00
N LEU A 40 11.16 14.54 13.37
CA LEU A 40 10.22 15.45 14.06
C LEU A 40 9.24 14.71 14.96
N SER A 41 9.05 13.41 14.73
CA SER A 41 8.19 12.55 15.52
C SER A 41 8.94 11.81 16.64
N SER A 42 10.23 12.06 16.77
CA SER A 42 11.07 11.39 17.77
C SER A 42 10.54 11.63 19.19
N SER A 43 10.61 10.58 20.00
CA SER A 43 10.17 10.57 21.41
C SER A 43 8.65 10.80 21.62
N LEU A 44 7.83 10.80 20.56
CA LEU A 44 6.37 10.92 20.67
C LEU A 44 5.65 9.55 20.74
N PHE A 45 6.36 8.48 20.40
CA PHE A 45 5.90 7.09 20.46
C PHE A 45 7.06 6.17 20.84
N HIS A 46 6.75 4.94 21.24
CA HIS A 46 7.67 4.00 21.88
C HIS A 46 7.59 2.59 21.27
N ALA A 47 6.64 2.35 20.38
CA ALA A 47 6.50 1.15 19.55
C ALA A 47 5.65 1.50 18.31
N GLY A 48 5.79 0.72 17.25
CA GLY A 48 5.03 0.85 15.99
C GLY A 48 4.26 -0.41 15.64
N ILE A 49 3.07 -0.25 15.06
CA ILE A 49 2.28 -1.32 14.44
C ILE A 49 1.90 -0.86 13.04
N LEU A 50 2.39 -1.58 12.03
CA LEU A 50 2.28 -1.25 10.62
C LEU A 50 1.46 -2.34 9.91
N ASP A 51 0.14 -2.16 9.88
CA ASP A 51 -0.80 -3.13 9.32
C ASP A 51 -1.10 -2.75 7.85
N SER A 52 -0.73 -3.62 6.90
CA SER A 52 -1.01 -3.45 5.47
C SER A 52 -0.53 -2.12 4.88
N GLY A 53 0.71 -1.71 5.17
CA GLY A 53 1.27 -0.52 4.53
C GLY A 53 2.70 -0.17 4.96
N THR A 54 3.47 0.37 4.02
CA THR A 54 4.85 0.83 4.23
C THR A 54 5.09 2.21 3.63
N CYS A 55 6.05 2.96 4.13
CA CYS A 55 6.32 4.33 3.67
C CYS A 55 7.24 4.41 2.45
N ASP A 56 7.51 3.29 1.80
CA ASP A 56 8.21 3.18 0.51
C ASP A 56 7.28 2.71 -0.62
N THR A 57 5.97 2.58 -0.35
CA THR A 57 4.99 2.23 -1.39
C THR A 57 4.89 3.38 -2.40
N PHE A 58 5.42 3.11 -3.60
CA PHE A 58 5.60 4.10 -4.65
C PHE A 58 4.36 4.86 -5.07
N ILE A 59 3.13 4.39 -4.83
CA ILE A 59 1.92 5.11 -5.24
C ILE A 59 1.53 6.21 -4.24
N TYR A 60 2.05 6.15 -3.00
CA TYR A 60 1.67 7.01 -1.88
C TYR A 60 2.75 7.99 -1.44
N LEU A 61 3.93 7.98 -2.07
CA LEU A 61 5.05 8.87 -1.79
C LEU A 61 5.54 9.55 -3.07
N ARG A 62 5.68 10.88 -3.05
CA ARG A 62 6.10 11.71 -4.20
C ARG A 62 7.12 12.77 -3.81
N ASP A 63 7.68 13.43 -4.80
CA ASP A 63 8.51 14.61 -4.62
C ASP A 63 7.67 15.90 -4.68
N LYS A 64 8.33 17.03 -4.43
CA LYS A 64 7.70 18.36 -4.52
C LYS A 64 7.26 18.70 -5.95
N SER A 65 7.97 18.23 -6.98
CA SER A 65 7.66 18.57 -8.37
C SER A 65 6.29 18.04 -8.80
N PHE A 66 5.99 16.79 -8.42
CA PHE A 66 4.68 16.19 -8.60
C PHE A 66 3.59 16.94 -7.83
N ALA A 67 3.85 17.33 -6.58
CA ALA A 67 2.89 18.08 -5.77
C ALA A 67 2.53 19.44 -6.42
N TYR A 68 3.52 20.16 -6.96
CA TYR A 68 3.31 21.41 -7.68
C TYR A 68 2.48 21.20 -8.96
N SER A 69 2.85 20.22 -9.79
CA SER A 69 2.13 19.90 -11.03
C SER A 69 0.66 19.54 -10.75
N THR A 70 0.42 18.67 -9.77
CA THR A 70 -0.92 18.25 -9.37
C THR A 70 -1.74 19.43 -8.82
N THR A 71 -1.13 20.27 -7.98
CA THR A 71 -1.79 21.46 -7.43
C THR A 71 -2.17 22.45 -8.54
N GLN A 72 -1.28 22.67 -9.52
CA GLN A 72 -1.54 23.55 -10.65
C GLN A 72 -2.68 23.03 -11.53
N ASN A 73 -2.75 21.72 -11.77
CA ASN A 73 -3.85 21.10 -12.51
C ASN A 73 -5.19 21.28 -11.79
N LEU A 74 -5.23 21.02 -10.47
CA LEU A 74 -6.43 21.23 -9.67
C LEU A 74 -6.84 22.71 -9.67
N ALA A 75 -5.88 23.62 -9.47
CA ALA A 75 -6.12 25.06 -9.45
C ALA A 75 -6.72 25.54 -10.78
N SER A 76 -6.26 25.01 -11.91
CA SER A 76 -6.80 25.33 -13.23
C SER A 76 -8.27 24.90 -13.39
N LEU A 77 -8.64 23.74 -12.83
CA LEU A 77 -10.03 23.23 -12.89
C LEU A 77 -11.03 24.06 -12.07
N VAL A 78 -10.57 24.71 -11.01
CA VAL A 78 -11.41 25.51 -10.11
C VAL A 78 -11.29 27.03 -10.34
N GLY A 79 -10.64 27.44 -11.43
CA GLY A 79 -10.50 28.85 -11.80
C GLY A 79 -9.43 29.62 -11.02
N CYS A 80 -8.53 28.94 -10.32
CA CYS A 80 -7.40 29.51 -9.58
C CYS A 80 -6.07 29.43 -10.35
N ASN A 81 -6.10 29.61 -11.68
CA ASN A 81 -4.90 29.56 -12.52
C ASN A 81 -4.06 30.86 -12.43
N MET A 82 -3.42 31.06 -11.29
CA MET A 82 -2.54 32.20 -11.02
C MET A 82 -1.07 31.78 -11.11
N ASN A 83 -0.20 32.64 -11.65
CA ASN A 83 1.25 32.39 -11.70
C ASN A 83 1.93 32.63 -10.33
N ASN A 84 1.33 33.45 -9.47
CA ASN A 84 1.83 33.72 -8.12
C ASN A 84 1.27 32.69 -7.14
N THR A 85 2.14 31.98 -6.41
CA THR A 85 1.76 30.91 -5.48
C THR A 85 0.94 31.40 -4.29
N VAL A 86 1.18 32.62 -3.81
CA VAL A 86 0.43 33.23 -2.69
C VAL A 86 -1.00 33.56 -3.14
N GLU A 87 -1.16 34.14 -4.32
CA GLU A 87 -2.47 34.44 -4.91
C GLU A 87 -3.24 33.17 -5.26
N GLN A 88 -2.56 32.17 -5.83
CA GLN A 88 -3.15 30.86 -6.11
C GLN A 88 -3.66 30.21 -4.83
N LEU A 89 -2.86 30.20 -3.76
CA LEU A 89 -3.26 29.63 -2.46
C LEU A 89 -4.42 30.41 -1.83
N ALA A 90 -4.42 31.73 -1.92
CA ALA A 90 -5.54 32.56 -1.45
C ALA A 90 -6.83 32.24 -2.22
N CYS A 91 -6.74 32.08 -3.54
CA CYS A 91 -7.86 31.67 -4.37
C CYS A 91 -8.37 30.28 -3.98
N LEU A 92 -7.48 29.28 -3.86
CA LEU A 92 -7.84 27.91 -3.48
C LEU A 92 -8.53 27.85 -2.11
N ARG A 93 -8.10 28.66 -1.14
CA ARG A 93 -8.73 28.77 0.18
C ARG A 93 -10.14 29.39 0.14
N ALA A 94 -10.44 30.19 -0.88
CA ALA A 94 -11.75 30.78 -1.09
C ALA A 94 -12.72 29.83 -1.83
N ILE A 95 -12.22 28.76 -2.46
CA ILE A 95 -13.05 27.74 -3.10
C ILE A 95 -13.79 26.94 -2.03
N ASN A 96 -15.05 26.60 -2.34
CA ASN A 96 -15.83 25.70 -1.50
C ASN A 96 -15.13 24.32 -1.35
N GLY A 97 -14.96 23.85 -0.12
CA GLY A 97 -14.22 22.61 0.15
C GLY A 97 -14.81 21.37 -0.52
N THR A 98 -16.14 21.26 -0.63
CA THR A 98 -16.80 20.14 -1.34
C THR A 98 -16.51 20.19 -2.83
N LEU A 99 -16.56 21.38 -3.43
CA LEU A 99 -16.17 21.54 -4.83
C LEU A 99 -14.70 21.14 -5.03
N LEU A 100 -13.81 21.60 -4.16
CA LEU A 100 -12.39 21.29 -4.25
C LEU A 100 -12.13 19.78 -4.19
N VAL A 101 -12.75 19.07 -3.23
CA VAL A 101 -12.65 17.61 -3.09
C VAL A 101 -13.22 16.89 -4.31
N ASN A 102 -14.38 17.31 -4.82
CA ASN A 102 -14.97 16.70 -6.02
C ASN A 102 -14.09 16.91 -7.26
N SER A 103 -13.42 18.05 -7.36
CA SER A 103 -12.47 18.35 -8.44
C SER A 103 -11.20 17.49 -8.39
N ILE A 104 -10.84 16.92 -7.22
CA ILE A 104 -9.70 15.98 -7.12
C ILE A 104 -9.92 14.78 -8.04
N GLY A 105 -11.15 14.26 -8.15
CA GLY A 105 -11.44 13.14 -9.03
C GLY A 105 -11.14 13.40 -10.51
N ASN A 106 -11.11 14.66 -10.93
CA ASN A 106 -10.79 15.06 -12.31
C ASN A 106 -9.28 15.17 -12.57
N VAL A 107 -8.45 15.20 -11.53
CA VAL A 107 -6.99 15.08 -11.64
C VAL A 107 -6.48 13.70 -11.23
N SER A 108 -7.36 12.86 -10.67
CA SER A 108 -7.08 11.46 -10.39
C SER A 108 -7.24 10.59 -11.64
N ILE A 109 -6.37 9.59 -11.77
CA ILE A 109 -6.54 8.50 -12.72
C ILE A 109 -6.96 7.24 -11.94
N PRO A 110 -7.96 6.46 -12.39
CA PRO A 110 -8.32 5.19 -11.74
C PRO A 110 -7.11 4.25 -11.65
N ILE A 111 -6.95 3.49 -10.54
CA ILE A 111 -5.84 2.53 -10.39
C ILE A 111 -5.75 1.57 -11.59
N SER A 112 -6.89 1.09 -12.08
CA SER A 112 -6.95 0.21 -13.26
C SER A 112 -6.44 0.87 -14.55
N ALA A 113 -6.64 2.18 -14.71
CA ALA A 113 -6.13 2.95 -15.83
C ALA A 113 -4.66 3.34 -15.61
N SER A 114 -4.27 3.70 -14.38
CA SER A 114 -2.91 4.05 -14.00
C SER A 114 -1.96 2.89 -14.28
N LEU A 115 -2.39 1.66 -13.97
CA LEU A 115 -1.69 0.43 -14.27
C LEU A 115 -1.75 0.01 -15.75
N ALA A 116 -2.39 0.77 -16.65
CA ALA A 116 -2.39 0.51 -18.10
C ALA A 116 -1.56 1.53 -18.89
N PHE A 117 -1.09 2.61 -18.26
CA PHE A 117 -0.29 3.62 -18.93
C PHE A 117 1.19 3.23 -18.95
N LYS A 118 1.80 3.19 -20.15
CA LYS A 118 3.27 3.16 -20.33
C LYS A 118 3.96 4.43 -19.81
N ASP A 119 3.16 5.46 -19.53
CA ASP A 119 3.55 6.76 -19.04
C ASP A 119 3.56 6.72 -17.51
N GLN A 120 4.75 6.50 -16.96
CA GLN A 120 4.99 6.39 -15.52
C GLN A 120 4.60 7.68 -14.76
N GLU A 121 4.56 8.84 -15.42
CA GLU A 121 4.02 10.09 -14.85
C GLU A 121 2.50 10.00 -14.62
N LYS A 122 1.76 9.31 -15.49
CA LYS A 122 0.31 9.07 -15.32
C LYS A 122 0.01 7.95 -14.32
N VAL A 123 0.87 6.93 -14.25
CA VAL A 123 0.80 5.92 -13.17
C VAL A 123 0.91 6.61 -11.80
N SER A 124 1.66 7.71 -11.73
CA SER A 124 1.87 8.47 -10.52
C SER A 124 0.66 9.32 -10.07
N GLN A 125 -0.34 9.55 -10.94
CA GLN A 125 -1.54 10.39 -10.66
C GLN A 125 -2.70 9.64 -10.00
N THR A 126 -2.52 8.38 -9.62
CA THR A 126 -3.57 7.57 -9.00
C THR A 126 -4.02 8.11 -7.65
N ILE A 127 -3.06 8.62 -6.88
CA ILE A 127 -3.28 9.29 -5.60
C ILE A 127 -2.67 10.69 -5.71
N PRO A 128 -3.43 11.66 -6.25
CA PRO A 128 -2.90 13.00 -6.57
C PRO A 128 -2.43 13.78 -5.33
N PHE A 129 -3.05 13.54 -4.18
CA PHE A 129 -2.65 14.15 -2.91
C PHE A 129 -2.22 13.05 -1.95
N CYS A 130 -0.91 12.88 -1.77
CA CYS A 130 -0.27 11.84 -0.97
C CYS A 130 0.92 12.38 -0.17
N LEU A 131 1.74 11.50 0.40
CA LEU A 131 2.92 11.89 1.18
C LEU A 131 3.97 12.50 0.23
N ILE A 132 4.59 13.60 0.66
CA ILE A 132 5.60 14.31 -0.12
C ILE A 132 6.92 14.31 0.64
N VAL A 133 8.02 13.91 -0.02
CA VAL A 133 9.37 14.20 0.46
C VAL A 133 9.57 15.71 0.39
N ASP A 134 9.24 16.39 1.48
CA ASP A 134 9.14 17.85 1.58
C ASP A 134 10.42 18.50 2.12
N GLU A 135 11.41 17.69 2.52
CA GLU A 135 12.66 18.10 3.15
C GLU A 135 12.46 18.71 4.56
N VAL A 136 11.27 18.54 5.15
CA VAL A 136 10.91 19.06 6.48
C VAL A 136 10.36 17.94 7.37
N GLU A 137 9.13 17.47 7.13
CA GLU A 137 8.53 16.35 7.86
C GLU A 137 9.09 15.02 7.36
N ILE A 138 9.37 14.93 6.06
CA ILE A 138 10.01 13.82 5.38
C ILE A 138 11.32 14.36 4.78
N PRO A 139 12.43 14.38 5.55
CA PRO A 139 13.67 15.03 5.15
C PRO A 139 14.37 14.36 3.95
N ILE A 140 14.28 13.04 3.90
CA ILE A 140 14.82 12.18 2.85
C ILE A 140 13.80 11.07 2.56
N HIS A 141 14.00 10.35 1.46
CA HIS A 141 13.15 9.20 1.14
C HIS A 141 13.14 8.19 2.31
N PRO A 142 11.97 7.73 2.80
CA PRO A 142 11.88 6.83 3.95
C PRO A 142 12.68 5.53 3.77
N LEU A 143 12.67 4.91 2.58
CA LEU A 143 13.52 3.75 2.29
C LEU A 143 15.02 4.02 2.56
N GLN A 144 15.51 5.21 2.21
CA GLN A 144 16.88 5.62 2.51
C GLN A 144 17.09 5.81 4.01
N ALA A 145 16.13 6.40 4.72
CA ALA A 145 16.20 6.57 6.18
C ALA A 145 16.32 5.22 6.90
N PHE A 146 15.51 4.23 6.48
CA PHE A 146 15.54 2.85 6.99
C PHE A 146 16.89 2.17 6.70
N LEU A 147 17.41 2.29 5.47
CA LEU A 147 18.72 1.74 5.10
C LEU A 147 19.87 2.34 5.91
N LEU A 148 19.82 3.65 6.17
CA LEU A 148 20.81 4.35 6.99
C LEU A 148 20.65 4.06 8.49
N GLY A 149 19.52 3.50 8.93
CA GLY A 149 19.19 3.34 10.35
C GLY A 149 18.93 4.66 11.08
N THR A 150 18.59 5.73 10.35
CA THR A 150 18.33 7.08 10.89
C THR A 150 16.89 7.28 11.37
N VAL A 151 16.11 6.20 11.34
CA VAL A 151 14.72 6.14 11.82
C VAL A 151 14.66 6.08 13.34
N ASN A 152 13.49 6.39 13.90
CA ASN A 152 13.20 6.20 15.32
C ASN A 152 13.28 4.70 15.67
N GLN A 153 14.25 4.36 16.52
CA GLN A 153 14.56 3.00 16.91
C GLN A 153 13.60 2.51 18.00
N VAL A 154 12.48 1.91 17.58
CA VAL A 154 11.46 1.34 18.48
C VAL A 154 11.07 -0.07 18.04
N PRO A 155 10.51 -0.90 18.95
CA PRO A 155 9.92 -2.18 18.55
C PRO A 155 8.79 -2.01 17.52
N ILE A 156 8.74 -2.90 16.52
CA ILE A 156 7.77 -2.85 15.43
C ILE A 156 7.08 -4.20 15.23
N LEU A 157 5.76 -4.17 15.07
CA LEU A 157 4.96 -5.23 14.48
C LEU A 157 4.58 -4.75 13.07
N ILE A 158 4.85 -5.55 12.05
CA ILE A 158 4.63 -5.19 10.65
C ILE A 158 4.07 -6.38 9.88
N GLY A 159 3.16 -6.14 8.94
CA GLY A 159 2.62 -7.22 8.11
C GLY A 159 1.53 -6.73 7.19
N ALA A 160 0.88 -7.69 6.53
CA ALA A 160 -0.15 -7.46 5.54
C ALA A 160 -1.11 -8.66 5.51
N ASN A 161 -2.25 -8.52 4.86
CA ASN A 161 -3.17 -9.62 4.62
C ASN A 161 -2.74 -10.38 3.35
N HIS A 162 -3.17 -11.62 3.21
CA HIS A 162 -2.76 -12.46 2.06
C HIS A 162 -3.32 -11.93 0.72
N ASP A 163 -4.59 -11.50 0.72
CA ASP A 163 -5.36 -11.15 -0.48
C ASP A 163 -5.74 -9.66 -0.52
N GLU A 164 -4.82 -8.76 -0.12
CA GLU A 164 -5.04 -7.31 -0.02
C GLU A 164 -5.89 -6.71 -1.15
N PHE A 165 -5.60 -7.07 -2.40
CA PHE A 165 -6.22 -6.40 -3.55
C PHE A 165 -7.58 -6.99 -3.99
N VAL A 166 -8.05 -8.06 -3.35
CA VAL A 166 -9.19 -8.85 -3.83
C VAL A 166 -10.51 -8.10 -3.87
N LEU A 167 -10.89 -7.35 -2.83
CA LEU A 167 -12.13 -6.57 -2.84
C LEU A 167 -12.10 -5.48 -3.92
N ARG A 168 -10.93 -4.91 -4.17
CA ARG A 168 -10.76 -3.91 -5.23
C ARG A 168 -10.93 -4.54 -6.60
N THR A 169 -10.32 -5.70 -6.84
CA THR A 169 -10.49 -6.42 -8.12
C THR A 169 -11.91 -6.94 -8.30
N LEU A 170 -12.53 -7.49 -7.26
CA LEU A 170 -13.94 -7.90 -7.27
C LEU A 170 -14.88 -6.74 -7.61
N TYR A 171 -14.66 -5.55 -7.06
CA TYR A 171 -15.47 -4.37 -7.39
C TYR A 171 -15.35 -3.98 -8.87
N GLU A 172 -14.13 -4.06 -9.42
CA GLU A 172 -13.87 -3.80 -10.83
C GLU A 172 -14.52 -4.86 -11.73
N ASP A 173 -14.40 -6.15 -11.37
CA ASP A 173 -15.00 -7.30 -12.05
C ASP A 173 -16.52 -7.41 -11.84
N TYR A 174 -17.09 -6.75 -10.83
CA TYR A 174 -18.54 -6.64 -10.69
C TYR A 174 -19.10 -5.59 -11.65
N SER A 175 -18.31 -4.53 -11.90
CA SER A 175 -18.70 -3.41 -12.75
C SER A 175 -18.32 -3.61 -14.23
N HIS A 176 -17.52 -4.64 -14.54
CA HIS A 176 -16.93 -4.94 -15.85
C HIS A 176 -16.85 -6.46 -16.06
N PRO A 177 -16.66 -6.99 -17.27
CA PRO A 177 -16.30 -8.40 -17.43
C PRO A 177 -15.03 -8.74 -16.62
N PRO A 178 -14.89 -9.99 -16.12
CA PRO A 178 -13.67 -10.44 -15.46
C PRO A 178 -12.42 -10.15 -16.29
N ILE A 179 -11.28 -9.93 -15.63
CA ILE A 179 -10.01 -9.60 -16.30
C ILE A 179 -9.71 -10.61 -17.42
N SER A 180 -9.70 -10.14 -18.66
CA SER A 180 -9.30 -10.95 -19.81
C SER A 180 -7.78 -11.12 -19.86
N ALA A 181 -7.28 -12.04 -20.68
CA ALA A 181 -5.84 -12.21 -20.88
C ALA A 181 -5.16 -10.91 -21.35
N VAL A 182 -5.82 -10.16 -22.24
CA VAL A 182 -5.31 -8.88 -22.76
C VAL A 182 -5.33 -7.81 -21.67
N ASP A 183 -6.41 -7.74 -20.88
CA ASP A 183 -6.51 -6.80 -19.78
C ASP A 183 -5.50 -7.10 -18.68
N TYR A 184 -5.29 -8.38 -18.37
CA TYR A 184 -4.26 -8.82 -17.44
C TYR A 184 -2.90 -8.29 -17.90
N LEU A 185 -2.48 -8.62 -19.13
CA LEU A 185 -1.22 -8.16 -19.71
C LEU A 185 -1.09 -6.64 -19.68
N ASN A 186 -2.15 -5.90 -20.05
CA ASN A 186 -2.14 -4.44 -20.04
C ASN A 186 -2.01 -3.85 -18.63
N ARG A 187 -2.65 -4.45 -17.62
CA ARG A 187 -2.60 -4.00 -16.22
C ARG A 187 -1.26 -4.29 -15.54
N ILE A 188 -0.56 -5.34 -15.99
CA ILE A 188 0.72 -5.72 -15.38
C ILE A 188 1.91 -5.06 -16.11
N LEU A 189 1.75 -4.65 -17.37
CA LEU A 189 2.82 -4.09 -18.21
C LEU A 189 3.54 -2.88 -17.59
N PRO A 190 2.85 -1.90 -16.98
CA PRO A 190 3.50 -0.71 -16.40
C PRO A 190 4.22 -1.00 -15.09
N ILE A 191 3.69 -1.91 -14.27
CA ILE A 191 4.36 -2.43 -13.07
C ILE A 191 5.70 -3.07 -13.45
N MET A 192 5.75 -3.63 -14.65
CA MET A 192 6.81 -4.48 -15.13
C MET A 192 7.88 -3.78 -15.98
N THR A 193 7.85 -2.46 -16.11
CA THR A 193 8.71 -1.65 -17.01
C THR A 193 10.22 -1.94 -16.93
N TYR A 194 10.69 -2.56 -15.84
CA TYR A 194 11.97 -3.27 -15.80
C TYR A 194 11.72 -4.77 -15.60
N ASN A 195 11.97 -5.58 -16.63
CA ASN A 195 11.94 -7.05 -16.62
C ASN A 195 10.56 -7.75 -16.71
N HIS A 196 9.78 -7.36 -17.74
CA HIS A 196 8.44 -7.90 -18.04
C HIS A 196 8.36 -9.42 -18.09
N SER A 197 9.35 -10.07 -18.69
CA SER A 197 9.34 -11.52 -18.85
C SER A 197 9.47 -12.25 -17.51
N GLU A 198 10.21 -11.69 -16.56
CA GLU A 198 10.42 -12.35 -15.26
C GLU A 198 9.17 -12.28 -14.40
N ILE A 199 8.60 -11.09 -14.14
CA ILE A 199 7.39 -10.98 -13.30
C ILE A 199 6.20 -11.71 -13.94
N GLN A 200 6.02 -11.63 -15.26
CA GLN A 200 4.94 -12.36 -15.94
C GLN A 200 5.09 -13.88 -15.76
N ALA A 201 6.33 -14.40 -15.75
CA ALA A 201 6.59 -15.81 -15.49
C ALA A 201 6.36 -16.21 -14.02
N LEU A 202 6.45 -15.27 -13.07
CA LEU A 202 6.21 -15.53 -11.65
C LEU A 202 4.72 -15.57 -11.27
N TYR A 203 3.88 -14.85 -12.02
CA TYR A 203 2.42 -14.75 -11.80
C TYR A 203 1.67 -15.20 -13.04
N THR A 204 1.82 -16.47 -13.39
CA THR A 204 1.09 -17.04 -14.51
C THR A 204 -0.33 -17.44 -14.07
N PRO A 205 -1.39 -17.10 -14.84
CA PRO A 205 -2.75 -17.54 -14.51
C PRO A 205 -2.89 -19.05 -14.34
N SER A 206 -2.04 -19.87 -14.97
CA SER A 206 -1.98 -21.32 -14.77
C SER A 206 -1.69 -21.74 -13.32
N GLN A 207 -0.94 -20.96 -12.54
CA GLN A 207 -0.75 -21.19 -11.10
C GLN A 207 -2.03 -20.95 -10.29
N PHE A 208 -3.02 -20.29 -10.90
CA PHE A 208 -4.30 -19.90 -10.30
C PHE A 208 -5.48 -20.51 -11.07
N SER A 209 -5.35 -21.77 -11.53
CA SER A 209 -6.42 -22.48 -12.25
C SER A 209 -6.93 -21.76 -13.52
N GLY A 210 -6.09 -20.95 -14.15
CA GLY A 210 -6.43 -20.12 -15.31
C GLY A 210 -7.16 -18.81 -14.97
N ASN A 211 -7.26 -18.45 -13.69
CA ASN A 211 -7.96 -17.26 -13.24
C ASN A 211 -7.03 -16.03 -13.23
N TYR A 212 -7.23 -15.14 -14.19
CA TYR A 212 -6.47 -13.90 -14.34
C TYR A 212 -6.68 -12.93 -13.18
N SER A 213 -7.89 -12.84 -12.63
CA SER A 213 -8.17 -11.95 -11.50
C SER A 213 -7.44 -12.41 -10.23
N GLN A 214 -7.37 -13.71 -9.98
CA GLN A 214 -6.56 -14.28 -8.88
C GLN A 214 -5.07 -14.01 -9.05
N ALA A 215 -4.52 -14.23 -10.26
CA ALA A 215 -3.13 -13.92 -10.55
C ALA A 215 -2.82 -12.43 -10.33
N PHE A 216 -3.74 -11.56 -10.74
CA PHE A 216 -3.64 -10.12 -10.56
C PHE A 216 -3.67 -9.70 -9.08
N VAL A 217 -4.58 -10.29 -8.29
CA VAL A 217 -4.63 -10.06 -6.84
C VAL A 217 -3.33 -10.49 -6.18
N ALA A 218 -2.83 -11.70 -6.48
CA ALA A 218 -1.58 -12.18 -5.90
C ALA A 218 -0.40 -11.26 -6.21
N LEU A 219 -0.30 -10.76 -7.45
CA LEU A 219 0.72 -9.80 -7.84
C LEU A 219 0.59 -8.46 -7.09
N LEU A 220 -0.60 -7.85 -7.09
CA LEU A 220 -0.80 -6.53 -6.51
C LEU A 220 -0.69 -6.53 -4.99
N SER A 221 -1.18 -7.58 -4.31
CA SER A 221 -0.99 -7.76 -2.87
C SER A 221 0.50 -7.79 -2.50
N GLN A 222 1.31 -8.49 -3.31
CA GLN A 222 2.75 -8.57 -3.09
C GLN A 222 3.50 -7.27 -3.40
N VAL A 223 3.20 -6.64 -4.54
CA VAL A 223 3.83 -5.39 -4.97
C VAL A 223 3.51 -4.23 -4.02
N MET A 224 2.26 -4.12 -3.55
CA MET A 224 1.78 -2.94 -2.84
C MET A 224 1.97 -3.03 -1.32
N PHE A 225 1.93 -4.24 -0.75
CA PHE A 225 1.82 -4.42 0.70
C PHE A 225 2.82 -5.43 1.26
N ILE A 226 2.79 -6.68 0.79
CA ILE A 226 3.49 -7.78 1.47
C ILE A 226 5.00 -7.67 1.32
N CYS A 227 5.51 -7.49 0.10
CA CYS A 227 6.97 -7.52 -0.12
C CYS A 227 7.65 -6.26 0.40
N GLY A 228 6.98 -5.10 0.33
CA GLY A 228 7.42 -3.88 1.02
C GLY A 228 7.54 -4.09 2.53
N SER A 229 6.55 -4.75 3.15
CA SER A 229 6.56 -5.08 4.57
C SER A 229 7.75 -5.97 4.96
N ARG A 230 8.01 -7.05 4.20
CA ARG A 230 9.18 -7.92 4.40
C ARG A 230 10.50 -7.15 4.27
N ARG A 231 10.64 -6.33 3.22
CA ARG A 231 11.84 -5.50 2.99
C ARG A 231 12.10 -4.53 4.14
N MET A 232 11.08 -3.79 4.58
CA MET A 232 11.21 -2.87 5.71
C MET A 232 11.51 -3.58 7.02
N ALA A 233 10.88 -4.73 7.29
CA ALA A 233 11.19 -5.57 8.44
C ALA A 233 12.67 -5.97 8.45
N GLY A 234 13.24 -6.28 7.27
CA GLY A 234 14.67 -6.49 7.06
C GLY A 234 15.54 -5.34 7.57
N TYR A 235 15.27 -4.11 7.13
CA TYR A 235 16.11 -2.96 7.47
C TYR A 235 16.03 -2.53 8.93
N ILE A 236 14.91 -2.78 9.60
CA ILE A 236 14.71 -2.41 11.00
C ILE A 236 14.91 -3.57 11.99
N SER A 237 15.22 -4.77 11.50
CA SER A 237 15.39 -6.00 12.31
C SER A 237 16.45 -5.93 13.43
N ARG A 238 17.30 -4.89 13.44
CA ARG A 238 18.19 -4.58 14.57
C ARG A 238 17.42 -4.25 15.86
N GLN A 239 16.18 -3.79 15.75
CA GLN A 239 15.24 -3.62 16.86
C GLN A 239 14.27 -4.81 16.91
N PRO A 240 13.60 -5.05 18.06
CA PRO A 240 12.54 -6.05 18.15
C PRO A 240 11.48 -5.82 17.06
N THR A 241 11.51 -6.65 16.03
CA THR A 241 10.66 -6.56 14.85
C THR A 241 9.91 -7.86 14.69
N TYR A 242 8.62 -7.83 14.38
CA TYR A 242 7.78 -9.02 14.28
C TYR A 242 6.98 -8.96 12.98
N PHE A 243 7.17 -9.94 12.10
CA PHE A 243 6.58 -9.96 10.77
C PHE A 243 5.45 -11.00 10.68
N TYR A 244 4.29 -10.59 10.15
CA TYR A 244 3.14 -11.47 9.96
C TYR A 244 2.54 -11.40 8.55
N THR A 245 1.78 -12.44 8.22
CA THR A 245 0.72 -12.37 7.22
C THR A 245 -0.60 -12.84 7.82
N TYR A 246 -1.69 -12.11 7.56
CA TYR A 246 -3.03 -12.52 7.97
C TYR A 246 -3.70 -13.28 6.83
N ASN A 247 -4.12 -14.51 7.09
CA ASN A 247 -4.59 -15.45 6.07
C ASN A 247 -5.91 -16.12 6.49
N HIS A 248 -6.86 -15.32 6.97
CA HIS A 248 -8.21 -15.76 7.30
C HIS A 248 -9.26 -14.94 6.56
N ALA A 249 -10.21 -15.61 5.91
CA ALA A 249 -11.35 -14.96 5.26
C ALA A 249 -12.58 -15.08 6.18
N PRO A 250 -13.14 -13.99 6.71
CA PRO A 250 -14.17 -14.05 7.74
C PRO A 250 -15.50 -14.50 7.15
N GLU A 251 -16.18 -15.46 7.77
CA GLU A 251 -17.42 -16.10 7.33
C GLU A 251 -18.71 -15.21 7.32
N TYR A 252 -18.61 -13.87 7.35
CA TYR A 252 -19.79 -12.99 7.42
C TYR A 252 -20.13 -12.12 6.20
N PHE A 253 -19.18 -11.72 5.33
CA PHE A 253 -19.45 -10.81 4.19
C PHE A 253 -20.47 -11.40 3.17
N TRP A 254 -21.00 -12.57 3.46
CA TRP A 254 -21.63 -13.53 2.57
C TRP A 254 -23.16 -13.59 2.71
N LEU A 255 -23.77 -12.81 3.61
CA LEU A 255 -25.23 -12.82 3.77
C LEU A 255 -25.99 -11.96 2.73
N THR A 256 -25.30 -11.12 1.95
CA THR A 256 -25.96 -10.21 0.98
C THR A 256 -25.63 -10.47 -0.49
N THR A 257 -24.60 -11.29 -0.81
CA THR A 257 -24.13 -11.51 -2.19
C THR A 257 -23.50 -12.90 -2.41
N PRO A 258 -24.30 -13.95 -2.70
CA PRO A 258 -23.84 -15.34 -2.77
C PRO A 258 -22.78 -15.66 -3.85
N ASN A 259 -22.70 -14.89 -4.94
CA ASN A 259 -21.72 -15.14 -6.00
C ASN A 259 -20.32 -14.59 -5.68
N LEU A 260 -20.17 -13.78 -4.62
CA LEU A 260 -18.88 -13.29 -4.12
C LEU A 260 -18.23 -14.25 -3.10
N ILE A 261 -18.91 -15.36 -2.75
CA ILE A 261 -18.52 -16.34 -1.73
C ILE A 261 -17.13 -16.95 -1.98
N MET A 262 -16.75 -17.18 -3.24
CA MET A 262 -15.65 -18.10 -3.55
C MET A 262 -14.30 -17.41 -3.77
N TRP A 263 -14.23 -16.08 -3.73
CA TRP A 263 -13.02 -15.36 -4.13
C TRP A 263 -12.79 -14.06 -3.35
N SER A 264 -12.89 -14.11 -2.02
CA SER A 264 -12.71 -12.94 -1.16
C SER A 264 -11.48 -12.98 -0.28
N GLY A 265 -10.97 -14.17 0.05
CA GLY A 265 -9.68 -14.35 0.75
C GLY A 265 -9.51 -13.50 2.02
N ALA A 266 -8.26 -13.34 2.44
CA ALA A 266 -7.88 -12.40 3.49
C ALA A 266 -7.70 -11.00 2.90
N TYR A 267 -8.82 -10.31 2.65
CA TYR A 267 -8.83 -9.00 1.98
C TYR A 267 -8.28 -7.85 2.82
N HIS A 268 -8.01 -6.70 2.19
CA HIS A 268 -7.51 -5.51 2.89
C HIS A 268 -8.37 -5.06 4.07
N SER A 269 -7.72 -4.82 5.22
CA SER A 269 -8.35 -4.41 6.50
C SER A 269 -9.16 -5.49 7.22
N VAL A 270 -9.15 -6.73 6.75
CA VAL A 270 -9.96 -7.81 7.35
C VAL A 270 -9.50 -8.22 8.76
N GLU A 271 -8.22 -8.07 9.07
CA GLU A 271 -7.61 -8.30 10.36
C GLU A 271 -8.16 -7.34 11.45
N LEU A 272 -8.64 -6.16 11.04
CA LEU A 272 -9.24 -5.18 11.96
C LEU A 272 -10.48 -5.75 12.66
N PHE A 273 -11.22 -6.65 12.00
CA PHE A 273 -12.35 -7.33 12.62
C PHE A 273 -11.88 -8.17 13.82
N SER A 274 -10.83 -8.96 13.63
CA SER A 274 -10.21 -9.73 14.71
C SER A 274 -9.75 -8.83 15.86
N LEU A 275 -9.18 -7.65 15.55
CA LEU A 275 -8.61 -6.71 16.51
C LEU A 275 -9.66 -5.95 17.34
N PHE A 276 -10.63 -5.30 16.71
CA PHE A 276 -11.50 -4.36 17.41
C PHE A 276 -12.84 -4.95 17.82
N GLN A 277 -13.23 -6.11 17.26
CA GLN A 277 -14.55 -6.70 17.48
C GLN A 277 -15.72 -5.73 17.21
N THR A 278 -15.50 -4.67 16.42
CA THR A 278 -16.50 -3.64 16.16
C THR A 278 -17.52 -4.17 15.18
N LEU A 279 -18.53 -4.86 15.72
CA LEU A 279 -19.72 -5.33 15.01
C LEU A 279 -20.97 -4.57 15.46
N THR A 280 -20.77 -3.41 16.09
CA THR A 280 -21.83 -2.53 16.57
C THR A 280 -21.81 -1.19 15.85
N THR A 281 -21.78 -1.20 14.52
CA THR A 281 -22.20 -0.02 13.75
C THR A 281 -23.31 -0.43 12.79
N SER A 282 -24.45 0.24 12.96
CA SER A 282 -25.79 0.05 12.40
C SER A 282 -25.92 0.01 10.87
N LEU A 283 -24.83 -0.13 10.12
CA LEU A 283 -24.81 -0.09 8.67
C LEU A 283 -25.06 -1.46 8.00
N TYR A 284 -24.72 -2.56 8.68
CA TYR A 284 -24.81 -3.92 8.10
C TYR A 284 -25.53 -4.94 9.01
N GLY A 285 -26.09 -4.50 10.13
CA GLY A 285 -26.63 -5.40 11.17
C GLY A 285 -25.52 -6.02 12.02
N ASN A 286 -25.90 -6.70 13.11
CA ASN A 286 -24.94 -7.39 13.98
C ASN A 286 -24.22 -8.46 13.16
N ILE A 287 -22.98 -8.18 12.78
CA ILE A 287 -22.07 -9.21 12.31
C ILE A 287 -21.85 -10.15 13.49
N ILE A 288 -21.97 -11.46 13.27
CA ILE A 288 -21.72 -12.47 14.30
C ILE A 288 -20.48 -13.22 13.82
N PHE A 289 -19.34 -13.04 14.49
CA PHE A 289 -18.22 -13.98 14.34
C PHE A 289 -18.76 -15.38 14.57
N LYS A 290 -18.44 -16.31 13.67
CA LYS A 290 -18.73 -17.70 14.02
C LYS A 290 -17.89 -18.10 15.23
N SER A 291 -18.40 -19.02 16.04
CA SER A 291 -17.76 -19.43 17.29
C SER A 291 -16.34 -20.00 17.11
N ASP A 292 -16.04 -20.51 15.92
CA ASP A 292 -14.74 -21.06 15.50
C ASP A 292 -13.71 -20.00 15.06
N GLU A 293 -14.13 -18.78 14.73
CA GLU A 293 -13.22 -17.66 14.42
C GLU A 293 -12.72 -16.92 15.67
N LEU A 294 -13.45 -17.07 16.78
CA LEU A 294 -13.17 -16.39 18.04
C LEU A 294 -11.78 -16.73 18.64
N PRO A 295 -11.25 -17.98 18.56
CA PRO A 295 -9.90 -18.29 19.01
C PRO A 295 -8.80 -17.54 18.25
N LEU A 296 -8.90 -17.44 16.92
CA LEU A 296 -7.96 -16.67 16.10
C LEU A 296 -8.04 -15.19 16.48
N ALA A 297 -9.25 -14.61 16.46
CA ALA A 297 -9.46 -13.20 16.82
C ALA A 297 -8.94 -12.87 18.23
N THR A 298 -9.16 -13.76 19.19
CA THR A 298 -8.64 -13.61 20.56
C THR A 298 -7.12 -13.62 20.59
N THR A 299 -6.48 -14.51 19.83
CA THR A 299 -5.02 -14.62 19.76
C THR A 299 -4.39 -13.39 19.10
N VAL A 300 -4.95 -12.95 17.98
CA VAL A 300 -4.54 -11.72 17.27
C VAL A 300 -4.63 -10.51 18.19
N ARG A 301 -5.77 -10.31 18.89
CA ARG A 301 -5.89 -9.23 19.90
C ARG A 301 -4.83 -9.30 20.99
N ARG A 302 -4.49 -10.49 21.47
CA ARG A 302 -3.47 -10.64 22.51
C ARG A 302 -2.09 -10.22 22.02
N TYR A 303 -1.71 -10.58 20.80
CA TYR A 303 -0.43 -10.13 20.22
C TYR A 303 -0.37 -8.60 20.12
N TRP A 304 -1.39 -7.95 19.56
CA TRP A 304 -1.42 -6.49 19.44
C TRP A 304 -1.48 -5.81 20.82
N THR A 305 -2.28 -6.34 21.75
CA THR A 305 -2.36 -5.80 23.13
C THR A 305 -1.02 -5.92 23.85
N ASN A 306 -0.33 -7.06 23.74
CA ASN A 306 1.01 -7.21 24.32
C ASN A 306 2.00 -6.26 23.64
N MET A 307 1.95 -6.10 22.31
CA MET A 307 2.78 -5.13 21.62
C MET A 307 2.56 -3.70 22.13
N ILE A 308 1.30 -3.31 22.35
CA ILE A 308 0.94 -1.99 22.88
C ILE A 308 1.40 -1.81 24.33
N THR A 309 1.19 -2.81 25.19
CA THR A 309 1.39 -2.68 26.64
C THR A 309 2.79 -3.07 27.12
N LYS A 310 3.50 -3.90 26.35
CA LYS A 310 4.80 -4.50 26.71
C LYS A 310 5.88 -4.31 25.65
N ARG A 311 5.55 -3.74 24.49
CA ARG A 311 6.46 -3.54 23.34
C ARG A 311 7.07 -4.84 22.81
N GLN A 312 6.35 -5.93 23.01
CA GLN A 312 6.59 -7.23 22.42
C GLN A 312 5.25 -7.96 22.29
N PRO A 313 5.01 -8.74 21.23
CA PRO A 313 3.74 -9.42 21.04
C PRO A 313 3.57 -10.63 21.96
N ASN A 314 4.66 -11.19 22.48
CA ASN A 314 4.63 -12.38 23.34
C ASN A 314 4.10 -12.07 24.76
N GLY A 315 3.63 -13.12 25.44
CA GLY A 315 2.97 -13.02 26.75
C GLY A 315 2.02 -14.19 26.99
N ASN A 316 0.76 -13.90 27.31
CA ASN A 316 -0.31 -14.90 27.54
C ASN A 316 -0.84 -15.51 26.23
N VAL A 317 0.06 -15.97 25.37
CA VAL A 317 -0.18 -16.56 24.05
C VAL A 317 0.49 -17.94 24.00
N ASN A 318 -0.12 -18.89 23.28
CA ASN A 318 0.36 -20.27 23.24
C ASN A 318 1.56 -20.44 22.29
N LEU A 319 1.58 -19.67 21.21
CA LEU A 319 2.66 -19.68 20.22
C LEU A 319 3.57 -18.49 20.50
N ILE A 320 4.88 -18.74 20.58
CA ILE A 320 5.88 -17.67 20.74
C ILE A 320 6.22 -17.13 19.36
N TRP A 321 5.94 -15.86 19.13
CA TRP A 321 6.29 -15.15 17.90
C TRP A 321 7.77 -14.73 17.96
N PRO A 322 8.66 -15.33 17.16
CA PRO A 322 10.08 -14.96 17.12
C PRO A 322 10.27 -13.55 16.54
N GLN A 323 11.27 -12.84 17.06
CA GLN A 323 11.73 -11.60 16.43
C GLN A 323 12.24 -11.90 15.02
N TYR A 324 11.81 -11.13 14.03
CA TYR A 324 12.26 -11.19 12.64
C TYR A 324 13.77 -10.98 12.51
N SER A 325 14.40 -11.76 11.64
CA SER A 325 15.81 -11.65 11.27
C SER A 325 15.90 -11.90 9.77
N SER A 326 16.58 -11.02 9.04
CA SER A 326 16.76 -11.18 7.58
C SER A 326 17.51 -12.48 7.20
N ASN A 327 18.26 -13.08 8.13
CA ASN A 327 18.99 -14.32 7.87
C ASN A 327 18.10 -15.57 7.96
N ILE A 328 17.05 -15.52 8.79
CA ILE A 328 16.13 -16.65 9.00
C ILE A 328 14.84 -16.43 8.21
N ASP A 329 14.45 -15.17 8.02
CA ASP A 329 13.29 -14.72 7.26
C ASP A 329 11.96 -15.28 7.78
N GLN A 330 11.84 -15.45 9.10
CA GLN A 330 10.62 -16.00 9.71
C GLN A 330 9.39 -15.09 9.55
N ILE A 331 8.24 -15.68 9.25
CA ILE A 331 6.93 -15.03 9.26
C ILE A 331 5.96 -15.82 10.14
N LEU A 332 5.10 -15.11 10.86
CA LEU A 332 3.94 -15.71 11.50
C LEU A 332 2.73 -15.65 10.56
N VAL A 333 2.19 -16.81 10.18
CA VAL A 333 0.93 -16.90 9.44
C VAL A 333 -0.22 -16.92 10.44
N LEU A 334 -1.07 -15.89 10.39
CA LEU A 334 -2.26 -15.74 11.23
C LEU A 334 -3.47 -16.34 10.50
N ASP A 335 -3.68 -17.63 10.70
CA ASP A 335 -4.84 -18.42 10.27
C ASP A 335 -5.27 -19.34 11.44
N GLU A 336 -6.19 -20.28 11.22
CA GLU A 336 -6.66 -21.17 12.28
C GLU A 336 -5.56 -22.10 12.83
N ASN A 337 -4.53 -22.39 12.05
CA ASN A 337 -3.43 -23.28 12.43
C ASN A 337 -2.29 -22.54 13.13
N MET A 338 -2.12 -21.24 12.85
CA MET A 338 -1.09 -20.37 13.43
C MET A 338 0.32 -20.97 13.29
N THR A 339 0.99 -20.70 12.18
CA THR A 339 2.30 -21.32 11.91
C THR A 339 3.42 -20.31 11.79
N ILE A 340 4.62 -20.71 12.22
CA ILE A 340 5.86 -19.97 11.98
C ILE A 340 6.62 -20.71 10.88
N THR A 341 6.95 -19.99 9.82
CA THR A 341 7.64 -20.55 8.66
C THR A 341 8.55 -19.51 8.05
N SER A 342 9.22 -19.84 6.94
CA SER A 342 9.97 -18.87 6.15
C SER A 342 9.04 -18.02 5.30
N SER A 343 9.23 -16.69 5.31
CA SER A 343 8.55 -15.77 4.41
C SER A 343 8.85 -16.07 2.95
N SER A 344 10.08 -16.50 2.61
CA SER A 344 10.40 -16.98 1.26
C SER A 344 9.67 -18.27 0.89
N GLY A 345 9.20 -19.05 1.88
CA GLY A 345 8.35 -20.21 1.65
C GLY A 345 6.90 -19.83 1.34
N VAL A 346 6.38 -18.79 1.99
CA VAL A 346 5.01 -18.28 1.78
C VAL A 346 4.92 -17.37 0.55
N TYR A 347 5.92 -16.52 0.36
CA TYR A 347 6.01 -15.49 -0.68
C TYR A 347 7.37 -15.58 -1.41
N PRO A 348 7.58 -16.63 -2.23
CA PRO A 348 8.87 -16.88 -2.88
C PRO A 348 9.29 -15.79 -3.86
N ASN A 349 8.34 -15.00 -4.35
CA ASN A 349 8.58 -13.99 -5.37
C ASN A 349 8.99 -12.63 -4.78
N CYS A 350 8.98 -12.47 -3.44
CA CYS A 350 9.16 -11.14 -2.85
C CYS A 350 10.53 -10.52 -3.10
N ASP A 351 11.59 -11.29 -3.32
CA ASP A 351 12.92 -10.72 -3.60
C ASP A 351 12.97 -10.07 -5.00
N ILE A 352 12.40 -10.73 -6.00
CA ILE A 352 12.28 -10.18 -7.36
C ILE A 352 11.28 -9.01 -7.40
N VAL A 353 10.11 -9.17 -6.79
CA VAL A 353 9.09 -8.10 -6.71
C VAL A 353 9.65 -6.86 -6.04
N SER A 354 10.40 -7.03 -4.94
CA SER A 354 11.02 -5.92 -4.23
C SER A 354 12.08 -5.21 -5.06
N ALA A 355 12.93 -5.97 -5.77
CA ALA A 355 13.97 -5.40 -6.63
C ALA A 355 13.37 -4.56 -7.76
N VAL A 356 12.30 -5.05 -8.39
CA VAL A 356 11.57 -4.31 -9.44
C VAL A 356 10.91 -3.06 -8.87
N GLN A 357 10.24 -3.16 -7.71
CA GLN A 357 9.61 -2.01 -7.08
C GLN A 357 10.61 -0.89 -6.80
N VAL A 358 11.80 -1.19 -6.27
CA VAL A 358 12.79 -0.13 -5.99
C VAL A 358 13.46 0.38 -7.26
N SER A 359 13.76 -0.49 -8.23
CA SER A 359 14.41 -0.07 -9.47
C SER A 359 13.50 0.80 -10.34
N VAL A 360 12.21 0.45 -10.44
CA VAL A 360 11.24 1.17 -11.27
C VAL A 360 10.81 2.47 -10.58
N PHE A 361 10.64 2.47 -9.26
CA PHE A 361 10.03 3.59 -8.56
C PHE A 361 10.98 4.43 -7.73
N GLY A 362 12.21 3.97 -7.51
CA GLY A 362 13.27 4.75 -6.87
C GLY A 362 13.70 5.96 -7.71
N GLU A 363 13.75 5.80 -9.03
CA GLU A 363 14.13 6.88 -9.95
C GLU A 363 13.19 8.11 -9.83
N TYR A 364 11.94 7.92 -9.40
CA TYR A 364 10.91 8.97 -9.31
C TYR A 364 11.08 9.95 -8.15
N VAL A 365 11.88 9.61 -7.14
CA VAL A 365 11.94 10.38 -5.89
C VAL A 365 13.38 10.75 -5.51
N GLY A 366 14.26 10.84 -6.51
CA GLY A 366 15.69 11.13 -6.27
C GLY A 366 16.35 10.07 -5.40
N LEU A 367 15.86 8.83 -5.44
CA LEU A 367 16.35 7.75 -4.60
C LEU A 367 17.74 7.32 -5.11
N ASN A 368 18.77 7.69 -4.36
CA ASN A 368 20.11 7.14 -4.55
C ASN A 368 20.19 5.72 -3.95
N VAL A 369 19.31 4.80 -4.36
CA VAL A 369 19.32 3.41 -3.86
C VAL A 369 19.13 2.44 -5.03
N THR A 370 19.97 1.41 -5.08
CA THR A 370 19.82 0.29 -6.01
C THR A 370 19.66 -1.00 -5.22
N CYS A 371 18.77 -1.88 -5.67
CA CYS A 371 18.52 -3.18 -5.04
C CYS A 371 18.93 -4.33 -5.95
N THR A 372 19.51 -5.36 -5.36
CA THR A 372 19.77 -6.62 -6.05
C THR A 372 18.53 -7.52 -6.03
N VAL A 373 18.52 -8.53 -6.90
CA VAL A 373 17.50 -9.60 -6.92
C VAL A 373 17.42 -10.41 -5.62
N GLU A 374 18.37 -10.26 -4.70
CA GLU A 374 18.35 -10.85 -3.35
C GLU A 374 17.76 -9.87 -2.30
N ASN A 375 17.02 -8.84 -2.72
CA ASN A 375 16.42 -7.81 -1.85
C ASN A 375 17.43 -7.03 -0.98
N LYS A 376 18.70 -6.99 -1.40
CA LYS A 376 19.74 -6.17 -0.75
C LYS A 376 19.82 -4.84 -1.48
N CYS A 377 19.42 -3.77 -0.79
CA CYS A 377 19.46 -2.42 -1.31
C CYS A 377 20.66 -1.65 -0.72
N PHE A 378 21.30 -0.83 -1.55
CA PHE A 378 22.50 -0.07 -1.19
C PHE A 378 22.38 1.37 -1.70
N ILE A 379 22.97 2.30 -0.96
CA ILE A 379 22.99 3.71 -1.35
C ILE A 379 24.04 3.92 -2.45
N VAL A 380 23.63 4.57 -3.53
CA VAL A 380 24.51 4.96 -4.64
C VAL A 380 25.14 6.32 -4.31
N ASN A 381 26.40 6.33 -3.90
CA ASN A 381 27.13 7.59 -3.74
C ASN A 381 27.44 8.16 -5.11
N SER A 382 26.84 9.30 -5.44
CA SER A 382 27.14 10.08 -6.65
C SER A 382 28.51 10.76 -6.51
N THR A 383 29.59 9.99 -6.58
CA THR A 383 30.95 10.52 -6.76
C THR A 383 31.58 9.91 -8.00
N THR A 384 30.98 10.15 -9.17
CA THR A 384 31.67 10.24 -10.46
C THR A 384 30.73 10.90 -11.47
N THR A 385 30.77 12.22 -11.56
CA THR A 385 30.48 12.91 -12.82
C THR A 385 31.68 12.71 -13.74
N SER A 386 31.61 11.73 -14.64
CA SER A 386 32.32 11.81 -15.91
C SER A 386 31.66 10.90 -16.94
N ASN A 387 31.10 11.53 -17.97
CA ASN A 387 30.74 10.97 -19.28
C ASN A 387 31.27 9.57 -19.59
N SER A 388 30.38 8.58 -19.56
CA SER A 388 30.31 7.55 -20.61
C SER A 388 29.03 6.76 -20.48
N SER A 389 28.18 6.84 -21.49
CA SER A 389 27.21 5.82 -21.83
C SER A 389 27.92 4.47 -21.95
N GLN A 390 27.84 3.64 -20.91
CA GLN A 390 28.17 2.22 -20.98
C GLN A 390 26.88 1.41 -20.85
N THR A 391 26.35 1.07 -22.02
CA THR A 391 25.45 -0.06 -22.25
C THR A 391 26.08 -1.34 -21.69
N PHE A 392 25.45 -1.93 -20.67
CA PHE A 392 25.72 -3.32 -20.28
C PHE A 392 25.05 -4.25 -21.32
N ASN A 393 25.85 -4.82 -22.21
CA ASN A 393 25.40 -5.84 -23.17
C ASN A 393 25.34 -7.20 -22.47
N LEU A 394 24.14 -7.75 -22.29
CA LEU A 394 23.92 -9.19 -22.16
C LEU A 394 23.42 -9.71 -23.51
N THR A 395 24.35 -10.18 -24.33
CA THR A 395 24.07 -10.93 -25.55
C THR A 395 23.67 -12.37 -25.20
N THR A 396 22.43 -12.74 -25.49
CA THR A 396 22.05 -14.14 -25.78
C THR A 396 21.00 -14.19 -26.91
N THR A 397 21.51 -14.61 -28.05
CA THR A 397 20.94 -15.22 -29.26
C THR A 397 19.46 -15.65 -29.21
N ILE A 398 18.58 -15.02 -30.00
CA ILE A 398 17.41 -15.68 -30.59
C ILE A 398 17.22 -15.20 -32.04
N ASN A 399 17.13 -16.19 -32.94
CA ASN A 399 16.98 -16.05 -34.39
C ASN A 399 15.61 -15.47 -34.79
N SER A 400 15.67 -14.68 -35.86
CA SER A 400 14.63 -14.29 -36.83
C SER A 400 13.29 -15.03 -36.78
N VAL A 401 12.19 -14.28 -36.63
CA VAL A 401 10.91 -14.51 -37.35
C VAL A 401 10.27 -13.17 -37.72
N THR A 402 9.69 -13.18 -38.91
CA THR A 402 9.21 -12.13 -39.81
C THR A 402 7.96 -11.34 -39.40
N THR A 403 7.86 -10.15 -39.99
CA THR A 403 6.79 -9.16 -40.12
C THR A 403 5.39 -9.66 -40.51
N ALA A 404 4.33 -9.06 -39.94
CA ALA A 404 3.04 -8.72 -40.58
C ALA A 404 2.17 -7.92 -39.57
N SER A 405 1.92 -6.61 -39.77
CA SER A 405 0.79 -5.97 -40.47
C SER A 405 -0.32 -5.44 -39.53
N THR A 406 -0.48 -4.12 -39.52
CA THR A 406 -1.56 -3.31 -38.90
C THR A 406 -2.92 -3.47 -39.60
N PRO A 407 -4.04 -3.30 -38.85
CA PRO A 407 -5.08 -2.32 -39.23
C PRO A 407 -5.64 -1.56 -38.00
N SER A 408 -5.66 -0.23 -38.01
CA SER A 408 -6.68 0.73 -38.51
C SER A 408 -7.89 0.96 -37.58
N ASN A 409 -7.97 2.21 -37.11
CA ASN A 409 -9.06 2.95 -36.47
C ASN A 409 -10.51 2.48 -36.75
N SER A 410 -11.32 2.37 -35.70
CA SER A 410 -12.60 3.08 -35.60
C SER A 410 -13.26 2.83 -34.23
N ASN A 411 -13.55 3.92 -33.49
CA ASN A 411 -14.82 4.19 -32.79
C ASN A 411 -14.62 5.25 -31.71
N LYS A 412 -14.58 6.50 -32.18
CA LYS A 412 -15.12 7.64 -31.44
C LYS A 412 -16.62 7.41 -31.29
N LEU A 413 -17.11 7.25 -30.06
CA LEU A 413 -18.42 7.69 -29.55
C LEU A 413 -18.74 6.90 -28.28
N ARG A 414 -18.56 7.53 -27.11
CA ARG A 414 -19.40 7.42 -25.89
C ARG A 414 -18.73 8.19 -24.72
N CYS A 415 -18.50 9.49 -24.90
CA CYS A 415 -18.05 10.41 -23.83
C CYS A 415 -19.20 11.14 -23.13
N LEU A 416 -20.37 10.52 -22.95
CA LEU A 416 -21.56 11.21 -22.43
C LEU A 416 -22.28 10.51 -21.27
N GLN A 417 -21.65 9.53 -20.61
CA GLN A 417 -22.17 8.94 -19.37
C GLN A 417 -21.17 8.93 -18.19
N PHE A 418 -20.03 9.59 -18.32
CA PHE A 418 -18.96 9.57 -17.31
C PHE A 418 -19.14 10.54 -16.12
N SER A 419 -20.16 11.41 -16.14
CA SER A 419 -20.36 12.43 -15.09
C SER A 419 -21.17 11.94 -13.86
N LEU A 420 -21.72 10.72 -13.88
CA LEU A 420 -22.51 10.17 -12.76
C LEU A 420 -21.73 9.22 -11.83
N LEU A 421 -20.56 8.70 -12.25
CA LEU A 421 -19.81 7.69 -11.49
C LEU A 421 -18.80 8.24 -10.47
N LEU A 422 -18.33 9.49 -10.63
CA LEU A 422 -17.29 10.04 -9.76
C LEU A 422 -17.77 10.38 -8.34
N ASN A 423 -19.07 10.57 -8.16
CA ASN A 423 -19.61 10.90 -6.85
C ASN A 423 -19.65 9.70 -5.90
N PHE A 424 -19.53 8.46 -6.36
CA PHE A 424 -19.85 7.30 -5.53
C PHE A 424 -18.81 6.98 -4.44
N LEU A 425 -17.52 7.24 -4.63
CA LEU A 425 -16.50 6.82 -3.64
C LEU A 425 -16.28 7.79 -2.47
N PHE A 426 -16.51 9.09 -2.65
CA PHE A 426 -16.61 10.03 -1.51
C PHE A 426 -18.05 10.11 -0.94
N SER A 427 -19.09 9.89 -1.77
CA SER A 427 -20.49 9.91 -1.30
C SER A 427 -20.92 8.65 -0.57
N PHE A 428 -20.28 7.49 -0.76
CA PHE A 428 -20.65 6.29 -0.01
C PHE A 428 -20.40 6.45 1.50
N HIS A 429 -19.42 7.30 1.87
CA HIS A 429 -19.17 7.65 3.27
C HIS A 429 -19.92 8.91 3.74
N PHE A 430 -20.19 9.89 2.87
CA PHE A 430 -20.79 11.17 3.29
C PHE A 430 -22.31 11.33 3.06
N ASN A 431 -22.89 10.79 1.97
CA ASN A 431 -24.32 11.00 1.67
C ASN A 431 -25.27 10.06 2.44
N LEU A 432 -24.75 9.03 3.10
CA LEU A 432 -25.53 8.22 4.04
C LEU A 432 -25.74 8.95 5.39
N ILE A 433 -24.88 9.93 5.72
CA ILE A 433 -24.96 10.72 6.96
C ILE A 433 -26.09 11.76 6.88
N THR A 434 -26.35 12.34 5.70
CA THR A 434 -27.35 13.41 5.53
C THR A 434 -28.76 12.92 5.19
N SER A 435 -28.93 11.67 4.73
CA SER A 435 -30.26 11.09 4.44
C SER A 435 -30.96 10.47 5.65
N LEU A 436 -30.29 10.33 6.79
CA LEU A 436 -30.83 9.69 8.00
C LEU A 436 -30.90 10.64 9.21
N GLN A 437 -30.63 11.93 8.99
CA GLN A 437 -30.89 13.03 9.94
C GLN A 437 -32.14 13.85 9.59
N LYS A 438 -33.04 13.33 8.74
CA LYS A 438 -34.38 13.87 8.52
C LYS A 438 -35.45 12.83 8.80
#